data_AF-A0A1N7HF90-F1
#
_entry.id   AF-A0A1N7HF90-F1
#
_cell.length_a   1.000
_cell.length_b   1.000
_cell.length_c   1.000
_cell.angle_alpha   90.00
_cell.angle_beta   90.00
_cell.angle_gamma   90.00
#
_symmetry.space_group_name_H-M   'P 1'
#
loop_
_entity.id
_entity.type
_entity.pdbx_description
1 polymer ?
#
loop_
_entity_poly.entity_id
_entity_poly.type
_entity_poly.pdbx_seq_one_letter_code
_entity_poly.pdbx_strand_id
1 'polypeptide(L)'
;MRQGNACAKVPSGLRPKRRRTMISLTFSGNFTDTRRAVFARAAARWDAVIETGFAPITFEGGTLTGVRIDAAITDIDGPQGVLGQAGPTILRPESELPLLGVMEFDRADVLALEEAGSFEDVILHEMAHVLGFGTLWARKGLIAGAGSVDPRFTGPAAAGEFARLDPAGGQGVPLANTGGVGTREGHWRELVFGDELLTGFLSGSDRPLSAMSIASFADLGYEVDLGRADPYALPNFRELALKGVTEAVRRCDLCRMGRTEPVVLR
;
A
#
# COMPACT_ATOMS: atom_id res chain seq x y z
N MET A 1 -30.74 0.60 -64.42
CA MET A 1 -31.61 0.59 -63.22
C MET A 1 -30.69 0.58 -62.00
N ARG A 2 -30.93 1.48 -61.04
CA ARG A 2 -30.04 1.78 -59.90
C ARG A 2 -29.99 0.60 -58.91
N GLN A 3 -28.79 0.14 -58.56
CA GLN A 3 -28.57 -0.75 -57.41
C GLN A 3 -28.42 0.08 -56.14
N GLY A 4 -29.13 -0.33 -55.08
CA GLY A 4 -29.20 0.34 -53.79
C GLY A 4 -28.00 0.03 -52.89
N ASN A 5 -27.59 1.05 -52.13
CA ASN A 5 -26.62 0.95 -51.05
C ASN A 5 -27.16 0.08 -49.90
N ALA A 6 -26.46 -1.02 -49.59
CA ALA A 6 -26.62 -1.73 -48.34
C ALA A 6 -25.68 -1.12 -47.28
N CYS A 7 -26.29 -0.58 -46.22
CA CYS A 7 -25.60 -0.08 -45.04
C CYS A 7 -25.07 -1.28 -44.23
N ALA A 8 -23.76 -1.45 -44.17
CA ALA A 8 -23.11 -2.48 -43.35
C ALA A 8 -23.21 -2.08 -41.87
N LYS A 9 -23.84 -2.92 -41.05
CA LYS A 9 -23.84 -2.80 -39.59
C LYS A 9 -22.43 -3.08 -39.06
N VAL A 10 -21.85 -2.09 -38.40
CA VAL A 10 -20.63 -2.24 -37.58
C VAL A 10 -21.00 -3.02 -36.30
N PRO A 11 -20.24 -4.05 -35.88
CA PRO A 11 -20.52 -4.75 -34.63
C PRO A 11 -20.26 -3.82 -33.45
N SER A 12 -21.21 -3.77 -32.51
CA SER A 12 -21.11 -3.00 -31.29
C SER A 12 -19.87 -3.41 -30.48
N GLY A 13 -18.91 -2.49 -30.37
CA GLY A 13 -17.74 -2.64 -29.52
C GLY A 13 -18.13 -2.93 -28.06
N LEU A 14 -17.25 -3.69 -27.39
CA LEU A 14 -17.33 -4.01 -25.97
C LEU A 14 -17.64 -2.74 -25.17
N ARG A 15 -18.72 -2.78 -24.39
CA ARG A 15 -18.88 -1.81 -23.30
C ARG A 15 -17.69 -1.98 -22.36
N PRO A 16 -16.99 -0.90 -21.96
CA PRO A 16 -15.99 -1.03 -20.91
C PRO A 16 -16.69 -1.57 -19.67
N LYS A 17 -16.19 -2.70 -19.12
CA LYS A 17 -16.62 -3.17 -17.79
C LYS A 17 -16.43 -1.99 -16.84
N ARG A 18 -17.51 -1.52 -16.19
CA ARG A 18 -17.37 -0.61 -15.05
C ARG A 18 -16.43 -1.31 -14.06
N ARG A 19 -15.24 -0.75 -13.84
CA ARG A 19 -14.32 -1.25 -12.80
C ARG A 19 -15.08 -1.16 -11.48
N ARG A 20 -15.19 -2.30 -10.81
CA ARG A 20 -15.84 -2.43 -9.51
C ARG A 20 -14.86 -1.84 -8.49
N THR A 21 -15.30 -0.88 -7.68
CA THR A 21 -14.44 -0.30 -6.64
C THR A 21 -14.30 -1.30 -5.50
N MET A 22 -13.07 -1.72 -5.21
CA MET A 22 -12.79 -2.63 -4.09
C MET A 22 -12.74 -1.84 -2.78
N ILE A 23 -12.12 -0.68 -2.79
CA ILE A 23 -11.95 0.15 -1.59
C ILE A 23 -13.16 1.08 -1.42
N SER A 24 -13.81 0.99 -0.26
CA SER A 24 -14.85 1.91 0.19
C SER A 24 -14.32 2.76 1.34
N LEU A 25 -14.47 4.07 1.26
CA LEU A 25 -13.95 5.00 2.27
C LEU A 25 -15.09 5.55 3.13
N THR A 26 -14.92 5.47 4.44
CA THR A 26 -15.69 6.28 5.39
C THR A 26 -14.74 7.28 6.03
N PHE A 27 -15.28 8.43 6.43
CA PHE A 27 -14.47 9.50 7.02
C PHE A 27 -15.11 9.96 8.31
N SER A 28 -14.31 10.04 9.37
CA SER A 28 -14.71 10.64 10.63
C SER A 28 -14.08 12.04 10.79
N GLY A 29 -14.86 12.99 11.29
CA GLY A 29 -14.44 14.39 11.45
C GLY A 29 -14.55 15.25 10.18
N ASN A 30 -13.90 16.41 10.21
CA ASN A 30 -14.07 17.46 9.20
C ASN A 30 -13.09 17.30 8.02
N PHE A 31 -13.35 16.34 7.15
CA PHE A 31 -12.68 16.25 5.86
C PHE A 31 -13.32 17.20 4.84
N THR A 32 -12.50 18.10 4.28
CA THR A 32 -12.88 18.91 3.11
C THR A 32 -13.05 18.03 1.87
N ASP A 33 -13.84 18.48 0.90
CA ASP A 33 -14.02 17.75 -0.36
C ASP A 33 -12.70 17.53 -1.11
N THR A 34 -11.79 18.50 -1.04
CA THR A 34 -10.43 18.38 -1.58
C THR A 34 -9.68 17.20 -0.96
N ARG A 35 -9.69 17.06 0.37
CA ARG A 35 -9.04 15.94 1.06
C ARG A 35 -9.69 14.61 0.70
N ARG A 36 -11.03 14.55 0.69
CA ARG A 36 -11.76 13.34 0.26
C ARG A 36 -11.38 12.92 -1.15
N ALA A 37 -11.16 13.88 -2.06
CA ALA A 37 -10.73 13.60 -3.42
C ALA A 37 -9.31 13.02 -3.48
N VAL A 38 -8.38 13.42 -2.59
CA VAL A 38 -7.03 12.82 -2.51
C VAL A 38 -7.13 11.34 -2.11
N PHE A 39 -7.91 11.03 -1.08
CA PHE A 39 -8.13 9.64 -0.64
C PHE A 39 -8.80 8.81 -1.73
N ALA A 40 -9.77 9.37 -2.45
CA ALA A 40 -10.42 8.68 -3.56
C ALA A 40 -9.43 8.35 -4.70
N ARG A 41 -8.43 9.21 -4.98
CA ARG A 41 -7.39 8.92 -5.97
C ARG A 41 -6.44 7.83 -5.50
N ALA A 42 -6.00 7.86 -4.25
CA ALA A 42 -5.18 6.78 -3.68
C ALA A 42 -5.92 5.43 -3.68
N ALA A 43 -7.22 5.44 -3.33
CA ALA A 43 -8.06 4.25 -3.43
C ALA A 43 -8.20 3.75 -4.87
N ALA A 44 -8.40 4.66 -5.83
CA ALA A 44 -8.46 4.31 -7.25
C ALA A 44 -7.13 3.75 -7.78
N ARG A 45 -5.99 4.21 -7.25
CA ARG A 45 -4.66 3.66 -7.56
C ARG A 45 -4.54 2.21 -7.11
N TRP A 46 -4.99 1.88 -5.90
CA TRP A 46 -5.03 0.48 -5.41
C TRP A 46 -6.07 -0.38 -6.15
N ASP A 47 -7.26 0.15 -6.44
CA ASP A 47 -8.29 -0.53 -7.26
C ASP A 47 -7.81 -0.81 -8.71
N ALA A 48 -6.83 -0.06 -9.20
CA ALA A 48 -6.21 -0.31 -10.49
C ALA A 48 -5.22 -1.49 -10.43
N VAL A 49 -4.54 -1.66 -9.29
CA VAL A 49 -3.49 -2.66 -9.04
C VAL A 49 -4.07 -4.01 -8.61
N ILE A 50 -5.06 -4.02 -7.71
CA ILE A 50 -5.64 -5.25 -7.16
C ILE A 50 -6.89 -5.61 -7.95
N GLU A 51 -6.85 -6.76 -8.61
CA GLU A 51 -7.95 -7.26 -9.45
C GLU A 51 -8.81 -8.31 -8.73
N THR A 52 -8.49 -8.60 -7.47
CA THR A 52 -9.12 -9.64 -6.66
C THR A 52 -10.64 -9.45 -6.58
N GLY A 53 -11.38 -10.48 -6.99
CA GLY A 53 -12.82 -10.55 -6.78
C GLY A 53 -13.16 -10.99 -5.36
N PHE A 54 -13.67 -10.09 -4.52
CA PHE A 54 -14.09 -10.45 -3.16
C PHE A 54 -15.52 -11.01 -3.14
N ALA A 55 -15.68 -12.13 -2.42
CA ALA A 55 -17.00 -12.62 -2.03
C ALA A 55 -17.73 -11.54 -1.21
N PRO A 56 -18.99 -11.20 -1.54
CA PRO A 56 -19.78 -10.26 -0.76
C PRO A 56 -19.96 -10.75 0.68
N ILE A 57 -19.74 -9.86 1.66
CA ILE A 57 -20.03 -10.13 3.09
C ILE A 57 -21.00 -9.06 3.59
N THR A 58 -22.06 -9.49 4.28
CA THR A 58 -22.94 -8.56 4.98
C THR A 58 -22.33 -8.18 6.33
N PHE A 59 -22.12 -6.90 6.55
CA PHE A 59 -21.53 -6.36 7.79
C PHE A 59 -22.21 -5.03 8.14
N GLU A 60 -22.63 -4.86 9.41
CA GLU A 60 -23.33 -3.66 9.91
C GLU A 60 -24.52 -3.21 9.04
N GLY A 61 -25.26 -4.18 8.47
CA GLY A 61 -26.41 -3.90 7.60
C GLY A 61 -26.07 -3.48 6.17
N GLY A 62 -24.78 -3.35 5.82
CA GLY A 62 -24.28 -3.12 4.46
C GLY A 62 -23.72 -4.39 3.83
N THR A 63 -23.56 -4.39 2.50
CA THR A 63 -22.85 -5.46 1.78
C THR A 63 -21.50 -4.96 1.29
N LEU A 64 -20.42 -5.58 1.77
CA LEU A 64 -19.05 -5.26 1.39
C LEU A 64 -18.54 -6.23 0.33
N THR A 65 -18.15 -5.69 -0.83
CA THR A 65 -17.57 -6.44 -1.96
C THR A 65 -16.09 -6.13 -2.17
N GLY A 66 -15.41 -5.70 -1.11
CA GLY A 66 -13.99 -5.36 -1.06
C GLY A 66 -13.60 -4.97 0.37
N VAL A 67 -12.82 -3.90 0.54
CA VAL A 67 -12.35 -3.45 1.85
C VAL A 67 -13.00 -2.12 2.20
N ARG A 68 -13.53 -1.97 3.42
CA ARG A 68 -13.91 -0.67 3.96
C ARG A 68 -12.76 -0.10 4.78
N ILE A 69 -12.36 1.14 4.50
CA ILE A 69 -11.35 1.86 5.26
C ILE A 69 -12.02 3.02 5.95
N ASP A 70 -11.93 3.03 7.28
CA ASP A 70 -12.45 4.08 8.13
C ASP A 70 -11.32 5.09 8.41
N ALA A 71 -11.38 6.25 7.76
CA ALA A 71 -10.32 7.26 7.76
C ALA A 71 -10.59 8.42 8.74
N ALA A 72 -9.55 8.87 9.46
CA ALA A 72 -9.64 9.97 10.41
C ALA A 72 -8.45 10.95 10.30
N ILE A 73 -8.67 12.22 10.61
CA ILE A 73 -7.61 13.18 10.92
C ILE A 73 -7.75 13.55 12.40
N THR A 74 -6.78 13.13 13.21
CA THR A 74 -6.82 13.20 14.67
C THR A 74 -5.50 13.74 15.22
N ASP A 75 -5.45 14.07 16.50
CA ASP A 75 -4.17 14.38 17.17
C ASP A 75 -3.47 13.05 17.51
N ILE A 76 -2.20 12.88 17.13
CA ILE A 76 -1.41 11.67 17.40
C ILE A 76 -0.22 11.97 18.31
N ASP A 77 0.84 12.59 17.80
CA ASP A 77 2.03 12.98 18.57
C ASP A 77 2.53 14.41 18.35
N GLY A 78 1.81 15.21 17.55
CA GLY A 78 2.12 16.60 17.28
C GLY A 78 2.92 16.77 15.97
N PRO A 79 3.57 17.91 15.75
CA PRO A 79 4.31 18.13 14.50
C PRO A 79 5.51 17.19 14.39
N GLN A 80 5.69 16.59 13.21
CA GLN A 80 6.66 15.54 12.93
C GLN A 80 6.46 14.30 13.81
N GLY A 81 7.22 13.25 13.56
CA GLY A 81 6.95 12.00 14.24
C GLY A 81 5.99 11.18 13.43
N VAL A 82 4.79 10.87 13.88
CA VAL A 82 3.87 9.99 13.15
C VAL A 82 3.04 10.78 12.15
N LEU A 83 3.36 10.66 10.87
CA LEU A 83 2.58 11.27 9.79
C LEU A 83 1.22 10.57 9.60
N GLY A 84 1.18 9.25 9.80
CA GLY A 84 -0.01 8.43 9.66
C GLY A 84 0.07 7.10 10.41
N GLN A 85 -1.05 6.39 10.50
CA GLN A 85 -1.05 5.01 10.96
C GLN A 85 -2.23 4.28 10.37
N ALA A 86 -2.00 3.04 9.96
CA ALA A 86 -3.08 2.26 9.39
C ALA A 86 -2.86 0.76 9.53
N GLY A 87 -3.96 0.03 9.39
CA GLY A 87 -3.93 -1.41 9.39
C GLY A 87 -5.31 -2.04 9.33
N PRO A 88 -5.37 -3.34 9.02
CA PRO A 88 -6.63 -4.07 9.03
C PRO A 88 -7.15 -4.21 10.45
N THR A 89 -8.47 -4.18 10.64
CA THR A 89 -9.13 -4.40 11.93
C THR A 89 -9.96 -5.67 11.93
N ILE A 90 -10.57 -6.01 10.79
CA ILE A 90 -11.31 -7.25 10.59
C ILE A 90 -10.82 -7.93 9.32
N LEU A 91 -10.55 -9.24 9.40
CA LEU A 91 -10.20 -10.08 8.26
C LEU A 91 -11.38 -10.94 7.84
N ARG A 92 -11.42 -11.27 6.56
CA ARG A 92 -12.36 -12.20 5.96
C ARG A 92 -12.09 -13.61 6.47
N PRO A 93 -13.14 -14.44 6.65
CA PRO A 93 -12.96 -15.86 6.89
C PRO A 93 -12.14 -16.50 5.76
N GLU A 94 -11.43 -17.58 6.08
CA GLU A 94 -10.65 -18.43 5.16
C GLU A 94 -9.44 -17.73 4.53
N SER A 95 -9.66 -16.70 3.72
CA SER A 95 -8.59 -15.95 3.04
C SER A 95 -7.72 -15.15 4.00
N GLU A 96 -8.28 -14.75 5.16
CA GLU A 96 -7.70 -13.78 6.08
C GLU A 96 -7.23 -12.47 5.40
N LEU A 97 -7.83 -12.12 4.26
CA LEU A 97 -7.64 -10.81 3.65
C LEU A 97 -8.48 -9.76 4.38
N PRO A 98 -8.05 -8.49 4.45
CA PRO A 98 -8.80 -7.39 5.03
C PRO A 98 -10.26 -7.31 4.57
N LEU A 99 -11.17 -7.13 5.53
CA LEU A 99 -12.56 -6.74 5.32
C LEU A 99 -12.77 -5.29 5.75
N LEU A 100 -12.22 -4.93 6.91
CA LEU A 100 -12.18 -3.57 7.43
C LEU A 100 -10.75 -3.18 7.78
N GLY A 101 -10.47 -1.88 7.70
CA GLY A 101 -9.28 -1.29 8.29
C GLY A 101 -9.52 0.14 8.74
N VAL A 102 -8.56 0.65 9.50
CA VAL A 102 -8.54 2.03 9.96
C VAL A 102 -7.31 2.72 9.39
N MET A 103 -7.43 4.02 9.20
CA MET A 103 -6.32 4.87 8.76
C MET A 103 -6.45 6.25 9.38
N GLU A 104 -5.45 6.67 10.13
CA GLU A 104 -5.44 7.92 10.88
C GLU A 104 -4.22 8.76 10.49
N PHE A 105 -4.38 10.07 10.36
CA PHE A 105 -3.29 11.00 10.07
C PHE A 105 -3.19 12.06 11.16
N ASP A 106 -1.96 12.44 11.53
CA ASP A 106 -1.76 13.50 12.52
C ASP A 106 -2.15 14.84 11.93
N ARG A 107 -3.16 15.45 12.55
CA ARG A 107 -3.67 16.78 12.22
C ARG A 107 -2.58 17.85 12.18
N ALA A 108 -1.56 17.73 13.02
CA ALA A 108 -0.45 18.67 13.09
C ALA A 108 0.41 18.66 11.81
N ASP A 109 0.45 17.55 11.08
CA ASP A 109 1.31 17.37 9.90
C ASP A 109 0.59 17.49 8.56
N VAL A 110 -0.74 17.31 8.54
CA VAL A 110 -1.52 17.32 7.29
C VAL A 110 -1.25 18.56 6.42
N LEU A 111 -1.21 19.77 7.01
CA LEU A 111 -0.98 21.00 6.24
C LEU A 111 0.43 21.01 5.60
N ALA A 112 1.45 20.60 6.34
CA ALA A 112 2.82 20.54 5.82
C ALA A 112 2.95 19.49 4.70
N LEU A 113 2.29 18.34 4.85
CA LEU A 113 2.24 17.30 3.81
C LEU A 113 1.52 17.78 2.54
N GLU A 114 0.43 18.53 2.70
CA GLU A 114 -0.33 19.14 1.59
C GLU A 114 0.53 20.19 0.86
N GLU A 115 1.20 21.07 1.59
CA GLU A 115 2.11 22.09 1.03
C GLU A 115 3.32 21.47 0.33
N ALA A 116 3.85 20.37 0.87
CA ALA A 116 4.96 19.62 0.27
C ALA A 116 4.52 18.71 -0.89
N GLY A 117 3.22 18.58 -1.17
CA GLY A 117 2.69 17.70 -2.21
C GLY A 117 2.85 16.21 -1.93
N SER A 118 3.10 15.82 -0.68
CA SER A 118 3.38 14.43 -0.28
C SER A 118 2.21 13.74 0.41
N PHE A 119 1.11 14.46 0.68
CA PHE A 119 -0.03 13.89 1.40
C PHE A 119 -0.67 12.71 0.68
N GLU A 120 -0.78 12.75 -0.66
CA GLU A 120 -1.31 11.64 -1.44
C GLU A 120 -0.43 10.37 -1.34
N ASP A 121 0.90 10.53 -1.31
CA ASP A 121 1.84 9.43 -1.17
C ASP A 121 1.71 8.76 0.20
N VAL A 122 1.59 9.54 1.28
CA VAL A 122 1.36 9.01 2.63
C VAL A 122 0.02 8.27 2.68
N ILE A 123 -1.04 8.80 2.05
CA ILE A 123 -2.32 8.10 2.01
C ILE A 123 -2.21 6.78 1.23
N LEU A 124 -1.52 6.78 0.09
CA LEU A 124 -1.30 5.59 -0.70
C LEU A 124 -0.52 4.52 0.08
N HIS A 125 0.51 4.95 0.82
CA HIS A 125 1.31 4.13 1.71
C HIS A 125 0.47 3.50 2.83
N GLU A 126 -0.29 4.31 3.57
CA GLU A 126 -1.12 3.83 4.68
C GLU A 126 -2.23 2.89 4.21
N MET A 127 -2.81 3.11 3.02
CA MET A 127 -3.74 2.15 2.42
C MET A 127 -3.08 0.79 2.16
N ALA A 128 -1.79 0.75 1.81
CA ALA A 128 -1.04 -0.51 1.65
C ALA A 128 -1.04 -1.32 2.95
N HIS A 129 -0.83 -0.65 4.09
CA HIS A 129 -0.85 -1.28 5.41
C HIS A 129 -2.23 -1.84 5.75
N VAL A 130 -3.32 -1.12 5.42
CA VAL A 130 -4.68 -1.65 5.55
C VAL A 130 -4.89 -2.90 4.71
N LEU A 131 -4.35 -2.91 3.49
CA LEU A 131 -4.40 -4.04 2.57
C LEU A 131 -3.45 -5.19 2.96
N GLY A 132 -2.74 -5.08 4.08
CA GLY A 132 -1.97 -6.18 4.65
C GLY A 132 -0.47 -6.11 4.43
N PHE A 133 0.01 -5.12 3.67
CA PHE A 133 1.44 -4.91 3.48
C PHE A 133 2.10 -4.61 4.82
N GLY A 134 3.13 -5.38 5.19
CA GLY A 134 3.81 -5.24 6.48
C GLY A 134 3.00 -5.74 7.68
N THR A 135 1.69 -5.53 7.70
CA THR A 135 0.80 -5.82 8.82
C THR A 135 0.39 -7.29 8.90
N LEU A 136 0.29 -8.00 7.77
CA LEU A 136 -0.11 -9.42 7.73
C LEU A 136 1.03 -10.40 7.43
N TRP A 137 2.24 -9.92 7.10
CA TRP A 137 3.35 -10.80 6.72
C TRP A 137 3.73 -11.82 7.79
N ALA A 138 3.86 -11.39 9.06
CA ALA A 138 4.18 -12.29 10.17
C ALA A 138 3.06 -13.33 10.38
N ARG A 139 1.80 -12.88 10.35
CA ARG A 139 0.61 -13.75 10.43
C ARG A 139 0.59 -14.80 9.31
N LYS A 140 1.02 -14.44 8.11
CA LYS A 140 1.09 -15.33 6.93
C LYS A 140 2.38 -16.16 6.86
N GLY A 141 3.31 -16.01 7.82
CA GLY A 141 4.58 -16.73 7.82
C GLY A 141 5.54 -16.31 6.70
N LEU A 142 5.42 -15.07 6.21
CA LEU A 142 6.20 -14.54 5.07
C LEU A 142 7.49 -13.83 5.49
N ILE A 143 7.95 -14.01 6.74
CA ILE A 143 9.16 -13.37 7.26
C ILE A 143 10.14 -14.44 7.74
N ALA A 144 11.34 -14.43 7.16
CA ALA A 144 12.48 -15.17 7.68
C ALA A 144 13.41 -14.24 8.48
N GLY A 145 14.00 -14.76 9.55
CA GLY A 145 14.94 -14.00 10.38
C GLY A 145 14.31 -12.84 11.13
N ALA A 146 13.02 -12.93 11.48
CA ALA A 146 12.34 -11.93 12.32
C ALA A 146 13.16 -11.65 13.60
N GLY A 147 13.27 -10.37 13.97
CA GLY A 147 14.09 -9.91 15.09
C GLY A 147 15.61 -9.92 14.86
N SER A 148 16.09 -10.47 13.74
CA SER A 148 17.52 -10.50 13.41
C SER A 148 18.01 -9.23 12.72
N VAL A 149 19.31 -9.10 12.50
CA VAL A 149 19.90 -7.97 11.76
C VAL A 149 19.57 -8.00 10.26
N ASP A 150 19.09 -9.12 9.72
CA ASP A 150 18.70 -9.24 8.31
C ASP A 150 17.37 -10.01 8.17
N PRO A 151 16.24 -9.44 8.64
CA PRO A 151 14.93 -10.00 8.38
C PRO A 151 14.61 -9.83 6.89
N ARG A 152 13.97 -10.85 6.31
CA ARG A 152 13.64 -10.88 4.88
C ARG A 152 12.22 -11.36 4.64
N PHE A 153 11.57 -10.77 3.65
CA PHE A 153 10.29 -11.22 3.13
C PHE A 153 10.51 -12.40 2.19
N THR A 154 9.77 -13.49 2.40
CA THR A 154 9.99 -14.78 1.73
C THR A 154 8.92 -15.12 0.69
N GLY A 155 8.00 -14.20 0.41
CA GLY A 155 7.02 -14.37 -0.66
C GLY A 155 7.69 -14.56 -2.03
N PRO A 156 7.40 -15.64 -2.76
CA PRO A 156 8.09 -15.97 -4.00
C PRO A 156 7.87 -14.96 -5.12
N ALA A 157 6.69 -14.31 -5.21
CA ALA A 157 6.41 -13.33 -6.25
C ALA A 157 7.28 -12.07 -6.06
N ALA A 158 7.26 -11.48 -4.86
CA ALA A 158 8.09 -10.31 -4.55
C ALA A 158 9.60 -10.63 -4.62
N ALA A 159 10.01 -11.82 -4.16
CA ALA A 159 11.40 -12.26 -4.28
C ALA A 159 11.85 -12.39 -5.75
N GLY A 160 10.95 -12.83 -6.64
CA GLY A 160 11.18 -12.89 -8.08
C GLY A 160 11.41 -11.52 -8.69
N GLU A 161 10.59 -10.51 -8.33
CA GLU A 161 10.80 -9.13 -8.78
C GLU A 161 12.07 -8.51 -8.20
N PHE A 162 12.37 -8.75 -6.92
CA PHE A 162 13.61 -8.29 -6.31
C PHE A 162 14.85 -8.88 -7.00
N ALA A 163 14.84 -10.16 -7.35
CA ALA A 163 15.94 -10.79 -8.08
C ALA A 163 16.18 -10.21 -9.48
N ARG A 164 15.17 -9.56 -10.10
CA ARG A 164 15.35 -8.80 -11.35
C ARG A 164 16.01 -7.44 -11.12
N LEU A 165 15.76 -6.83 -9.96
CA LEU A 165 16.39 -5.58 -9.55
C LEU A 165 17.83 -5.78 -9.08
N ASP A 166 18.07 -6.82 -8.27
CA ASP A 166 19.38 -7.20 -7.76
C ASP A 166 19.54 -8.74 -7.75
N PRO A 167 20.10 -9.32 -8.83
CA PRO A 167 20.38 -10.75 -8.91
C PRO A 167 21.35 -11.27 -7.84
N ALA A 168 22.14 -10.39 -7.22
CA ALA A 168 23.10 -10.74 -6.17
C ALA A 168 22.54 -10.47 -4.75
N GLY A 169 21.32 -9.93 -4.65
CA GLY A 169 20.71 -9.48 -3.40
C GLY A 169 20.36 -10.59 -2.41
N GLY A 170 20.45 -11.85 -2.83
CA GLY A 170 20.17 -13.04 -2.01
C GLY A 170 18.71 -13.49 -2.07
N GLN A 171 18.35 -14.46 -1.22
CA GLN A 171 17.00 -15.00 -1.14
C GLN A 171 16.08 -14.05 -0.36
N GLY A 172 14.90 -13.77 -0.92
CA GLY A 172 13.91 -12.90 -0.29
C GLY A 172 14.27 -11.41 -0.30
N VAL A 173 13.28 -10.58 0.02
CA VAL A 173 13.39 -9.12 -0.05
C VAL A 173 13.84 -8.56 1.32
N PRO A 174 14.91 -7.75 1.38
CA PRO A 174 15.34 -7.09 2.62
C PRO A 174 14.23 -6.29 3.31
N LEU A 175 13.90 -6.65 4.56
CA LEU A 175 12.97 -5.87 5.38
C LEU A 175 13.71 -4.83 6.21
N ALA A 176 12.99 -3.77 6.59
CA ALA A 176 13.44 -2.83 7.61
C ALA A 176 13.84 -3.60 8.88
N ASN A 177 15.11 -3.49 9.25
CA ASN A 177 15.75 -4.18 10.39
C ASN A 177 15.99 -3.23 11.58
N THR A 178 15.54 -1.99 11.45
CA THR A 178 15.66 -0.90 12.42
C THR A 178 14.31 -0.21 12.60
N GLY A 179 14.27 0.80 13.49
CA GLY A 179 13.03 1.47 13.89
C GLY A 179 12.27 0.71 14.97
N GLY A 180 11.08 1.21 15.31
CA GLY A 180 10.19 0.62 16.30
C GLY A 180 9.31 -0.49 15.74
N VAL A 181 8.35 -0.97 16.53
CA VAL A 181 7.37 -2.00 16.13
C VAL A 181 6.53 -1.61 14.90
N GLY A 182 6.27 -0.31 14.74
CA GLY A 182 5.58 0.23 13.56
C GLY A 182 6.43 0.17 12.29
N THR A 183 7.76 0.13 12.40
CA THR A 183 8.68 0.21 11.24
C THR A 183 9.28 -1.12 10.87
N ARG A 184 9.94 -1.76 11.85
CA ARG A 184 10.72 -2.96 11.66
C ARG A 184 9.83 -4.06 11.14
N GLU A 185 10.28 -4.76 10.11
CA GLU A 185 9.57 -5.89 9.50
C GLU A 185 8.16 -5.54 8.96
N GLY A 186 7.85 -4.25 8.84
CA GLY A 186 6.59 -3.73 8.29
C GLY A 186 6.79 -2.99 6.97
N HIS A 187 8.05 -2.77 6.61
CA HIS A 187 8.47 -1.96 5.48
C HIS A 187 9.63 -2.62 4.75
N TRP A 188 9.84 -2.18 3.52
CA TRP A 188 11.11 -2.41 2.83
C TRP A 188 12.27 -1.69 3.52
N ARG A 189 13.48 -2.25 3.39
CA ARG A 189 14.69 -1.67 3.97
C ARG A 189 15.09 -0.39 3.24
N GLU A 190 14.91 0.76 3.87
CA GLU A 190 15.27 2.09 3.33
C GLU A 190 16.69 2.13 2.73
N LEU A 191 17.69 1.59 3.43
CA LEU A 191 19.08 1.58 2.97
C LEU A 191 19.34 0.74 1.70
N VAL A 192 18.35 -0.04 1.25
CA VAL A 192 18.40 -0.81 0.00
C VAL A 192 17.51 -0.16 -1.04
N PHE A 193 16.32 0.31 -0.65
CA PHE A 193 15.27 0.70 -1.59
C PHE A 193 15.09 2.21 -1.76
N GLY A 194 15.59 3.04 -0.84
CA GLY A 194 15.44 4.50 -0.88
C GLY A 194 13.99 4.92 -1.09
N ASP A 195 13.74 5.71 -2.13
CA ASP A 195 12.43 6.34 -2.42
C ASP A 195 11.30 5.37 -2.77
N GLU A 196 11.47 4.05 -2.68
CA GLU A 196 10.34 3.15 -2.93
C GLU A 196 9.21 3.45 -1.92
N LEU A 197 7.97 3.54 -2.43
CA LEU A 197 6.82 4.05 -1.68
C LEU A 197 6.63 3.37 -0.31
N LEU A 198 6.89 2.07 -0.20
CA LEU A 198 6.57 1.24 0.97
C LEU A 198 7.80 0.97 1.87
N THR A 199 8.80 1.85 1.78
CA THR A 199 9.80 2.02 2.81
C THR A 199 9.26 2.83 4.00
N GLY A 200 9.90 2.72 5.17
CA GLY A 200 9.42 3.40 6.38
C GLY A 200 9.69 4.90 6.44
N PHE A 201 10.14 5.53 5.36
CA PHE A 201 10.51 6.94 5.36
C PHE A 201 10.00 7.64 4.12
N LEU A 202 9.53 8.86 4.32
CA LEU A 202 9.18 9.72 3.21
C LEU A 202 10.47 10.26 2.57
N SER A 203 10.97 9.58 1.54
CA SER A 203 12.17 9.96 0.79
C SER A 203 11.87 10.18 -0.71
N GLY A 204 12.69 11.00 -1.38
CA GLY A 204 12.49 11.34 -2.79
C GLY A 204 11.29 12.24 -3.08
N SER A 205 11.08 12.56 -4.36
CA SER A 205 9.88 13.27 -4.85
C SER A 205 8.87 12.34 -5.52
N ASP A 206 9.35 11.25 -6.14
CA ASP A 206 8.54 10.48 -7.10
C ASP A 206 7.89 9.23 -6.48
N ARG A 207 8.41 8.77 -5.33
CA ARG A 207 7.88 7.68 -4.48
C ARG A 207 7.19 6.53 -5.23
N PRO A 208 7.91 5.84 -6.15
CA PRO A 208 7.30 4.86 -7.02
C PRO A 208 6.75 3.64 -6.26
N LEU A 209 5.56 3.17 -6.66
CA LEU A 209 5.04 1.87 -6.28
C LEU A 209 5.62 0.80 -7.21
N SER A 210 6.66 0.10 -6.75
CA SER A 210 7.40 -0.86 -7.57
C SER A 210 6.62 -2.16 -7.86
N ALA A 211 7.06 -2.90 -8.90
CA ALA A 211 6.54 -4.25 -9.17
C ALA A 211 6.78 -5.21 -8.01
N MET A 212 7.90 -5.05 -7.28
CA MET A 212 8.22 -5.80 -6.06
C MET A 212 7.16 -5.58 -4.97
N SER A 213 6.77 -4.32 -4.73
CA SER A 213 5.71 -3.98 -3.78
C SER A 213 4.37 -4.58 -4.19
N ILE A 214 3.97 -4.44 -5.46
CA ILE A 214 2.72 -5.02 -5.96
C ILE A 214 2.73 -6.56 -5.83
N ALA A 215 3.84 -7.20 -6.18
CA ALA A 215 3.98 -8.66 -6.10
C ALA A 215 3.84 -9.19 -4.66
N SER A 216 4.22 -8.41 -3.65
CA SER A 216 4.05 -8.81 -2.25
C SER A 216 2.57 -9.00 -1.84
N PHE A 217 1.64 -8.32 -2.52
CA PHE A 217 0.21 -8.57 -2.33
C PHE A 217 -0.23 -9.89 -2.96
N ALA A 218 0.39 -10.32 -4.06
CA ALA A 218 0.14 -11.66 -4.59
C ALA A 218 0.54 -12.75 -3.58
N ASP A 219 1.67 -12.55 -2.90
CA ASP A 219 2.14 -13.44 -1.83
C ASP A 219 1.22 -13.44 -0.59
N LEU A 220 0.43 -12.38 -0.38
CA LEU A 220 -0.64 -12.32 0.64
C LEU A 220 -1.92 -13.06 0.21
N GLY A 221 -2.07 -13.39 -1.08
CA GLY A 221 -3.25 -14.05 -1.65
C GLY A 221 -4.15 -13.14 -2.50
N TYR A 222 -3.70 -11.94 -2.87
CA TYR A 222 -4.41 -11.09 -3.83
C TYR A 222 -4.11 -11.50 -5.29
N GLU A 223 -5.07 -11.32 -6.18
CA GLU A 223 -4.83 -11.18 -7.62
C GLU A 223 -4.42 -9.73 -7.92
N VAL A 224 -3.30 -9.54 -8.63
CA VAL A 224 -2.69 -8.22 -8.90
C VAL A 224 -2.25 -8.06 -10.36
N ASP A 225 -2.25 -6.82 -10.84
CA ASP A 225 -1.73 -6.40 -12.15
C ASP A 225 -0.35 -5.73 -12.00
N LEU A 226 0.73 -6.49 -12.24
CA LEU A 226 2.11 -5.96 -12.20
C LEU A 226 2.38 -4.91 -13.29
N GLY A 227 1.58 -4.86 -14.35
CA GLY A 227 1.66 -3.83 -15.40
C GLY A 227 1.28 -2.44 -14.90
N ARG A 228 0.78 -2.33 -13.67
CA ARG A 228 0.47 -1.08 -12.97
C ARG A 228 1.61 -0.59 -12.09
N ALA A 229 2.75 -1.28 -12.07
CA ALA A 229 3.93 -0.80 -11.35
C ALA A 229 4.45 0.51 -11.95
N ASP A 230 4.92 1.40 -11.08
CA ASP A 230 5.69 2.56 -11.52
C ASP A 230 7.12 2.11 -11.89
N PRO A 231 7.78 2.78 -12.85
CA PRO A 231 9.18 2.53 -13.14
C PRO A 231 10.02 2.73 -11.88
N TYR A 232 10.84 1.74 -11.56
CA TYR A 232 11.69 1.76 -10.37
C TYR A 232 13.02 1.07 -10.65
N ALA A 233 14.09 1.61 -10.08
CA ALA A 233 15.41 1.01 -10.07
C ALA A 233 16.02 1.20 -8.67
N LEU A 234 16.91 0.29 -8.28
CA LEU A 234 17.61 0.42 -7.01
C LEU A 234 18.52 1.64 -7.03
N PRO A 235 18.53 2.44 -5.95
CA PRO A 235 19.46 3.55 -5.84
C PRO A 235 20.89 3.03 -5.63
N ASN A 236 21.87 3.79 -6.08
CA ASN A 236 23.25 3.56 -5.65
C ASN A 236 23.52 4.26 -4.29
N PHE A 237 24.61 3.86 -3.62
CA PHE A 237 24.97 4.44 -2.31
C PHE A 237 25.16 5.96 -2.33
N ARG A 238 25.62 6.54 -3.44
CA ARG A 238 25.77 7.99 -3.56
C ARG A 238 24.41 8.68 -3.62
N GLU A 239 23.44 8.12 -4.33
CA GLU A 239 22.07 8.63 -4.37
C GLU A 239 21.40 8.58 -3.00
N LEU A 240 21.54 7.46 -2.29
CA LEU A 240 21.08 7.34 -0.91
C LEU A 240 21.72 8.41 -0.01
N ALA A 241 23.04 8.58 -0.09
CA ALA A 241 23.76 9.59 0.70
C ALA A 241 23.32 11.02 0.38
N LEU A 242 23.08 11.36 -0.90
CA LEU A 242 22.58 12.67 -1.32
C LEU A 242 21.17 12.95 -0.79
N LYS A 243 20.37 11.91 -0.58
CA LYS A 243 19.04 11.97 0.05
C LYS A 243 19.12 11.96 1.59
N GLY A 244 20.34 11.93 2.14
CA GLY A 244 20.62 11.84 3.57
C GLY A 244 20.35 10.46 4.17
N VAL A 245 20.08 9.44 3.35
CA VAL A 245 19.86 8.05 3.76
C VAL A 245 21.23 7.44 4.06
N THR A 246 21.84 7.87 5.18
CA THR A 246 23.25 7.58 5.52
C THR A 246 23.40 6.64 6.71
N GLU A 247 22.33 6.39 7.47
CA GLU A 247 22.36 5.53 8.65
C GLU A 247 21.11 4.65 8.74
N ALA A 248 21.29 3.43 9.25
CA ALA A 248 20.19 2.49 9.46
C ALA A 248 19.22 2.98 10.55
N VAL A 249 19.63 3.91 11.42
CA VAL A 249 18.84 4.37 12.57
C VAL A 249 18.15 5.70 12.26
N ARG A 250 17.36 5.74 11.19
CA ARG A 250 16.31 6.74 11.12
C ARG A 250 15.12 6.23 11.95
N ARG A 251 14.50 7.10 12.75
CA ARG A 251 13.26 6.79 13.47
C ARG A 251 12.14 7.05 12.46
N CYS A 252 11.34 6.03 12.13
CA CYS A 252 10.26 6.15 11.16
C CYS A 252 9.38 7.37 11.46
N ASP A 253 9.20 8.20 10.44
CA ASP A 253 8.26 9.31 10.48
C ASP A 253 6.87 8.85 9.98
N LEU A 254 6.76 7.68 9.33
CA LEU A 254 5.47 7.23 8.84
C LEU A 254 4.64 6.54 9.93
N CYS A 255 5.22 5.69 10.80
CA CYS A 255 4.47 4.91 11.78
C CYS A 255 5.29 4.61 13.06
N ARG A 256 4.82 5.06 14.23
CA ARG A 256 5.40 4.71 15.56
C ARG A 256 4.50 3.86 16.46
N MET A 257 3.20 3.82 16.18
CA MET A 257 2.21 3.12 17.01
C MET A 257 2.19 1.62 16.71
N GLY A 258 1.62 0.86 17.66
CA GLY A 258 1.46 -0.59 17.51
C GLY A 258 0.62 -0.92 16.28
N ARG A 259 1.01 -1.97 15.55
CA ARG A 259 0.20 -2.50 14.46
C ARG A 259 -1.18 -2.86 14.99
N THR A 260 -2.21 -2.68 14.18
CA THR A 260 -3.53 -3.21 14.53
C THR A 260 -3.42 -4.72 14.76
N GLU A 261 -4.22 -5.23 15.69
CA GLU A 261 -4.38 -6.66 15.92
C GLU A 261 -5.72 -7.10 15.31
N PRO A 262 -5.76 -7.43 14.00
CA PRO A 262 -7.02 -7.73 13.35
C PRO A 262 -7.60 -9.07 13.83
N VAL A 263 -8.92 -9.10 13.95
CA VAL A 263 -9.68 -10.32 14.23
C VAL A 263 -10.27 -10.90 12.96
N VAL A 264 -10.34 -12.22 12.85
CA VAL A 264 -11.05 -12.89 11.75
C VAL A 264 -12.55 -12.83 12.05
N LEU A 265 -13.35 -12.37 11.08
CA LEU A 265 -14.80 -12.39 11.17
C LEU A 265 -15.28 -13.82 11.41
N ARG A 266 -16.12 -14.00 12.43
CA ARG A 266 -16.69 -15.31 12.79
C ARG A 266 -18.03 -15.54 12.12
#